data_AF-A0A0L6W601-F1
#
_entry.id   AF-A0A0L6W601-F1
#
_cell.length_a   1.000
_cell.length_b   1.000
_cell.length_c   1.000
_cell.angle_alpha   90.00
_cell.angle_beta   90.00
_cell.angle_gamma   90.00
#
_symmetry.space_group_name_H-M   'P 1'
#
loop_
_entity.id
_entity.type
_entity.pdbx_description
1 polymer ?
#
loop_
_entity_poly.entity_id
_entity_poly.type
_entity_poly.pdbx_seq_one_letter_code
_entity_poly.pdbx_strand_id
1 'polypeptide(L)'
;MGRNRILMFGLLTVVVVGILVSLPAVRQELRQILNTIQLYISDNPTGPKLPDRENDKKECGYCHSDKSRDFSKKYQHAPFAKWFCKDCHASHTVGSGKYEYVVEIDKLCTTCHFNRKPNALYPYQHMPYQKGHCTDCHDPHASDYEYLLRMPQKELCTSCHRMEIFWNFSVKHKPYEIGACADCHDPHASKYRGMTRLPGKALCFTCHYDRQSETLQPVQHLPFSTGECTNCHGAHATNADALLLLPGNSLCLSCHVGMNEKLKTGYVHTPVKRKCTECHVPHASRYPALLPEQRTNLCYLCHGDLRPEFQKASRHPVGNGLLECDGCHDPHVGKGPKLEREKGNQLCYLCHLGLESTYEQLAHAKKAKGPGGVGACTNCHVPHGSQWKPLLRDKQEPMCNNCHTKIAKARINHPFGEQYKDPWHGGTMHCTSCHGPHGTPYKKFTLLPDDGFCLKCHGEKRKDNAKYYTVHRLVPAKNEPKPKEVETKVPPRSANKTKAINKKAGGP
;
A
#
# COMPACT_ATOMS: atom_id res chain seq x y z
N MET A 1 1.82 30.87 -0.25
CA MET A 1 0.64 31.78 -0.20
C MET A 1 -0.38 31.47 0.91
N GLY A 2 -0.06 30.69 1.96
CA GLY A 2 -1.06 30.29 2.98
C GLY A 2 -1.10 31.12 4.28
N ARG A 3 0.01 31.74 4.69
CA ARG A 3 0.15 32.37 6.01
C ARG A 3 -0.45 33.78 6.10
N ASN A 4 -0.48 34.52 4.98
CA ASN A 4 -1.03 35.88 4.92
C ASN A 4 -2.56 35.92 4.85
N ARG A 5 -3.23 34.83 4.45
CA ARG A 5 -4.71 34.78 4.38
C ARG A 5 -5.36 34.60 5.74
N ILE A 6 -4.75 33.85 6.65
CA ILE A 6 -5.28 33.61 8.01
C ILE A 6 -5.16 34.90 8.86
N LEU A 7 -4.04 35.62 8.73
CA LEU A 7 -3.84 36.92 9.38
C LEU A 7 -4.81 38.00 8.86
N MET A 8 -5.08 38.04 7.56
CA MET A 8 -6.06 38.96 6.98
C MET A 8 -7.49 38.66 7.43
N PHE A 9 -7.91 37.38 7.50
CA PHE A 9 -9.25 37.03 8.00
C PHE A 9 -9.41 37.32 9.50
N GLY A 10 -8.37 37.10 10.31
CA GLY A 10 -8.39 37.43 11.73
C GLY A 10 -8.41 38.93 12.02
N LEU A 11 -7.72 39.75 11.21
CA LEU A 11 -7.80 41.21 11.33
C LEU A 11 -9.17 41.74 10.88
N LEU A 12 -9.73 41.19 9.79
CA LEU A 12 -11.02 41.63 9.26
C LEU A 12 -12.16 41.35 10.25
N THR A 13 -12.15 40.20 10.94
CA THR A 13 -13.16 39.89 11.96
C THR A 13 -13.04 40.80 13.17
N VAL A 14 -11.84 41.13 13.64
CA VAL A 14 -11.63 42.07 14.75
C VAL A 14 -12.08 43.49 14.38
N VAL A 15 -11.81 43.95 13.15
CA VAL A 15 -12.24 45.26 12.67
C VAL A 15 -13.76 45.33 12.49
N VAL A 16 -14.38 44.29 11.92
CA VAL A 16 -15.84 44.24 11.74
C VAL A 16 -16.57 44.18 13.08
N VAL A 17 -16.07 43.39 14.04
CA VAL A 17 -16.61 43.36 15.41
C VAL A 17 -16.41 44.72 16.09
N GLY A 18 -15.25 45.35 15.92
CA GLY A 18 -14.98 46.70 16.46
C GLY A 18 -15.93 47.76 15.90
N ILE A 19 -16.21 47.74 14.60
CA ILE A 19 -17.13 48.68 13.94
C ILE A 19 -18.58 48.43 14.39
N LEU A 20 -19.01 47.16 14.48
CA LEU A 20 -20.35 46.81 14.95
C LEU A 20 -20.60 47.24 16.40
N VAL A 21 -19.61 47.07 17.29
CA VAL A 21 -19.69 47.50 18.71
C VAL A 21 -19.55 49.03 18.87
N SER A 22 -19.17 49.75 17.81
CA SER A 22 -19.11 51.22 17.79
C SER A 22 -20.45 51.86 17.41
N LEU A 23 -21.37 51.10 16.81
CA LEU A 23 -22.68 51.61 16.41
C LEU A 23 -23.54 51.91 17.65
N PRO A 24 -24.17 53.09 17.74
CA PRO A 24 -24.95 53.51 18.92
C PRO A 24 -26.07 52.53 19.28
N ALA A 25 -26.77 51.98 18.28
CA ALA A 25 -27.84 51.01 18.46
C ALA A 25 -27.34 49.69 19.08
N VAL A 26 -26.18 49.18 18.64
CA VAL A 26 -25.57 47.96 19.17
C VAL A 26 -25.05 48.17 20.59
N ARG A 27 -24.51 49.36 20.89
CA ARG A 27 -24.14 49.71 22.28
C ARG A 27 -25.35 49.82 23.19
N GLN A 28 -26.47 50.33 22.69
CA GLN A 28 -27.69 50.47 23.47
C GLN A 28 -28.30 49.10 23.78
N GLU A 29 -28.34 48.19 22.80
CA GLU A 29 -28.74 46.80 23.06
C GLU A 29 -27.76 46.06 23.96
N LEU A 30 -26.44 46.20 23.77
CA LEU A 30 -25.46 45.61 24.67
C LEU A 30 -25.59 46.13 26.09
N ARG A 31 -25.88 47.44 26.29
CA ARG A 31 -26.16 48.00 27.61
C ARG A 31 -27.48 47.50 28.18
N GLN A 32 -28.51 47.31 27.37
CA GLN A 32 -29.77 46.72 27.82
C GLN A 32 -29.60 45.25 28.19
N ILE A 33 -28.83 44.48 27.44
CA ILE A 33 -28.50 43.08 27.73
C ILE A 33 -27.65 43.01 28.99
N LEU A 34 -26.61 43.85 29.12
CA LEU A 34 -25.78 43.90 30.32
C LEU A 34 -26.58 44.36 31.54
N ASN A 35 -27.48 45.33 31.42
CA ASN A 35 -28.37 45.74 32.51
C ASN A 35 -29.39 44.65 32.84
N THR A 36 -29.91 43.92 31.85
CA THR A 36 -30.82 42.77 32.07
C THR A 36 -30.07 41.63 32.75
N ILE A 37 -28.81 41.38 32.38
CA ILE A 37 -27.93 40.41 33.05
C ILE A 37 -27.60 40.88 34.47
N GLN A 38 -27.31 42.17 34.67
CA GLN A 38 -27.01 42.73 35.99
C GLN A 38 -28.23 42.68 36.91
N LEU A 39 -29.44 42.97 36.40
CA LEU A 39 -30.71 42.85 37.09
C LEU A 39 -31.08 41.38 37.37
N TYR A 40 -30.81 40.48 36.43
CA TYR A 40 -30.98 39.03 36.64
C TYR A 40 -30.00 38.49 37.70
N ILE A 41 -28.76 38.99 37.75
CA ILE A 41 -27.76 38.64 38.78
C ILE A 41 -28.12 39.27 40.14
N SER A 42 -28.71 40.47 40.18
CA SER A 42 -29.16 41.11 41.43
C SER A 42 -30.44 40.51 42.00
N ASP A 43 -31.37 40.10 41.13
CA ASP A 43 -32.70 39.61 41.53
C ASP A 43 -32.75 38.08 41.67
N ASN A 44 -31.75 37.34 41.16
CA ASN A 44 -31.50 35.92 41.44
C ASN A 44 -30.06 35.69 41.94
N PRO A 45 -29.74 36.02 43.21
CA PRO A 45 -28.43 35.73 43.81
C PRO A 45 -28.25 34.24 44.17
N THR A 46 -28.90 33.31 43.44
CA THR A 46 -28.90 31.88 43.74
C THR A 46 -28.04 31.08 42.75
N GLY A 47 -26.75 31.39 42.70
CA GLY A 47 -25.82 30.29 43.01
C GLY A 47 -25.83 30.15 44.53
N PRO A 48 -25.78 28.94 45.12
CA PRO A 48 -25.70 28.84 46.57
C PRO A 48 -24.55 29.75 47.03
N LYS A 49 -24.85 30.75 47.88
CA LYS A 49 -23.80 31.41 48.67
C LYS A 49 -23.05 30.25 49.32
N LEU A 50 -21.80 30.04 48.90
CA LEU A 50 -20.95 29.04 49.55
C LEU A 50 -21.02 29.39 51.04
N PRO A 51 -21.50 28.46 51.90
CA PRO A 51 -21.58 28.75 53.32
C PRO A 51 -20.20 29.23 53.77
N ASP A 52 -20.18 30.30 54.56
CA ASP A 52 -18.95 30.75 55.20
C ASP A 52 -18.49 29.62 56.14
N ARG A 53 -17.47 28.88 55.70
CA ARG A 53 -16.95 27.68 56.36
C ARG A 53 -15.60 27.93 57.03
N GLU A 54 -15.36 29.15 57.49
CA GLU A 54 -14.25 29.44 58.39
C GLU A 54 -14.28 28.53 59.65
N ASN A 55 -15.48 28.02 60.00
CA ASN A 55 -15.68 27.04 61.07
C ASN A 55 -15.06 25.67 60.79
N ASP A 56 -15.11 25.11 59.57
CA ASP A 56 -14.52 23.79 59.30
C ASP A 56 -12.99 23.82 59.46
N LYS A 57 -12.36 24.94 59.09
CA LYS A 57 -10.93 25.15 59.32
C LYS A 57 -10.58 25.18 60.81
N LYS A 58 -11.40 25.87 61.63
CA LYS A 58 -11.19 25.99 63.08
C LYS A 58 -11.47 24.67 63.81
N GLU A 59 -12.55 23.98 63.44
CA GLU A 59 -13.00 22.74 64.08
C GLU A 59 -12.15 21.52 63.68
N CYS A 60 -11.88 21.35 62.39
CA CYS A 60 -11.18 20.16 61.89
C CYS A 60 -9.66 20.33 61.92
N GLY A 61 -9.15 21.53 61.59
CA GLY A 61 -7.72 21.80 61.45
C GLY A 61 -6.91 21.69 62.74
N TYR A 62 -7.54 21.89 63.91
CA TYR A 62 -6.87 21.72 65.20
C TYR A 62 -6.52 20.25 65.50
N CYS A 63 -7.44 19.33 65.18
CA CYS A 63 -7.27 17.90 65.47
C CYS A 63 -6.60 17.13 64.31
N HIS A 64 -6.91 17.47 63.06
CA HIS A 64 -6.35 16.81 61.85
C HIS A 64 -5.13 17.56 61.31
N SER A 65 -4.16 17.80 62.19
CA SER A 65 -2.90 18.50 61.84
C SER A 65 -2.01 17.69 60.88
N ASP A 66 -2.18 16.37 60.82
CA ASP A 66 -1.54 15.49 59.84
C ASP A 66 -1.93 15.88 58.40
N LYS A 67 -3.20 16.22 58.17
CA LYS A 67 -3.71 16.72 56.88
C LYS A 67 -3.30 18.16 56.59
N SER A 68 -2.88 18.91 57.61
CA SER A 68 -2.40 20.28 57.39
C SER A 68 -1.16 20.33 56.50
N ARG A 69 -0.36 19.25 56.45
CA ARG A 69 0.79 19.13 55.55
C ARG A 69 0.38 19.03 54.08
N ASP A 70 -0.79 18.45 53.79
CA ASP A 70 -1.28 18.26 52.42
C ASP A 70 -1.61 19.61 51.73
N PHE A 71 -1.86 20.69 52.49
CA PHE A 71 -2.00 22.05 51.95
C PHE A 71 -0.72 22.64 51.36
N SER A 72 0.43 21.99 51.57
CA SER A 72 1.70 22.38 50.93
C SER A 72 1.93 21.70 49.58
N LYS A 73 1.15 20.66 49.25
CA LYS A 73 1.28 19.92 48.00
C LYS A 73 0.84 20.74 46.79
N LYS A 74 1.43 20.43 45.64
CA LYS A 74 1.31 21.22 44.41
C LYS A 74 -0.11 21.23 43.83
N TYR A 75 -0.79 20.10 43.80
CA TYR A 75 -2.14 19.97 43.26
C TYR A 75 -3.10 19.69 44.41
N GLN A 76 -4.03 20.61 44.65
CA GLN A 76 -5.00 20.51 45.73
C GLN A 76 -6.40 20.37 45.14
N HIS A 77 -7.18 19.47 45.73
CA HIS A 77 -8.58 19.33 45.37
C HIS A 77 -9.33 20.58 45.85
N ALA A 78 -10.14 21.19 44.98
CA ALA A 78 -10.75 22.49 45.26
C ALA A 78 -11.58 22.54 46.57
N PRO A 79 -12.38 21.52 46.93
CA PRO A 79 -13.05 21.48 48.24
C PRO A 79 -12.06 21.42 49.40
N PHE A 80 -10.97 20.66 49.28
CA PHE A 80 -9.93 20.55 50.32
C PHE A 80 -9.20 21.88 50.53
N ALA A 81 -8.76 22.53 49.45
CA ALA A 81 -8.10 23.84 49.51
C ALA A 81 -8.98 24.92 50.18
N LYS A 82 -10.31 24.76 50.10
CA LYS A 82 -11.30 25.65 50.71
C LYS A 82 -11.76 25.20 52.11
N TRP A 83 -11.15 24.16 52.69
CA TRP A 83 -11.52 23.59 53.99
C TRP A 83 -12.95 23.05 54.06
N PHE A 84 -13.49 22.53 52.97
CA PHE A 84 -14.84 21.97 52.93
C PHE A 84 -14.86 20.52 53.43
N CYS A 85 -14.34 20.28 54.63
CA CYS A 85 -14.16 18.96 55.22
C CYS A 85 -15.49 18.19 55.35
N LYS A 86 -16.56 18.89 55.75
CA LYS A 86 -17.88 18.29 55.98
C LYS A 86 -18.66 17.92 54.71
N ASP A 87 -18.18 18.27 53.52
CA ASP A 87 -18.79 17.79 52.27
C ASP A 87 -18.45 16.33 51.99
N CYS A 88 -17.39 15.81 52.60
CA CYS A 88 -16.90 14.46 52.41
C CYS A 88 -16.92 13.66 53.71
N HIS A 89 -16.54 14.29 54.83
CA HIS A 89 -16.45 13.65 56.13
C HIS A 89 -17.68 13.94 57.00
N ALA A 90 -18.18 12.92 57.68
CA ALA A 90 -19.14 13.11 58.76
C ALA A 90 -18.40 13.48 60.06
N SER A 91 -19.06 14.27 60.92
CA SER A 91 -18.50 14.63 62.21
C SER A 91 -18.42 13.40 63.11
N HIS A 92 -17.28 13.21 63.77
CA HIS A 92 -16.99 12.01 64.57
C HIS A 92 -16.36 12.41 65.91
N THR A 93 -16.34 11.48 66.86
CA THR A 93 -15.65 11.66 68.14
C THR A 93 -14.14 11.43 67.99
N VAL A 94 -13.35 12.14 68.80
CA VAL A 94 -11.88 11.96 68.85
C VAL A 94 -11.57 10.55 69.37
N GLY A 95 -10.70 9.83 68.67
CA GLY A 95 -10.28 8.47 69.07
C GLY A 95 -11.19 7.33 68.59
N SER A 96 -12.21 7.61 67.76
CA SER A 96 -13.08 6.55 67.17
C SER A 96 -12.32 5.56 66.27
N GLY A 97 -11.15 5.96 65.76
CA GLY A 97 -10.32 5.16 64.85
C GLY A 97 -10.95 4.90 63.48
N LYS A 98 -12.10 5.51 63.18
CA LYS A 98 -12.86 5.31 61.95
C LYS A 98 -12.98 6.60 61.17
N TYR A 99 -12.72 6.53 59.87
CA TYR A 99 -13.05 7.60 58.95
C TYR A 99 -14.56 7.54 58.67
N GLU A 100 -15.31 8.51 59.18
CA GLU A 100 -16.73 8.63 58.86
C GLU A 100 -16.91 9.54 57.65
N TYR A 101 -17.69 9.07 56.68
CA TYR A 101 -18.00 9.78 55.45
C TYR A 101 -19.50 10.09 55.40
N VAL A 102 -19.88 11.17 54.73
CA VAL A 102 -21.30 11.55 54.58
C VAL A 102 -22.10 10.52 53.77
N VAL A 103 -21.41 9.73 52.94
CA VAL A 103 -21.90 8.56 52.23
C VAL A 103 -20.76 7.56 52.05
N GLU A 104 -21.06 6.31 51.68
CA GLU A 104 -20.06 5.29 51.30
C GLU A 104 -18.99 5.85 50.35
N ILE A 105 -17.71 5.62 50.65
CA ILE A 105 -16.57 6.23 49.96
C ILE A 105 -16.57 5.98 48.45
N ASP A 106 -16.98 4.79 48.02
CA ASP A 106 -17.06 4.41 46.59
C ASP A 106 -18.17 5.15 45.83
N LYS A 107 -19.16 5.69 46.56
CA LYS A 107 -20.25 6.50 46.00
C LYS A 107 -19.99 7.99 46.16
N LEU A 108 -19.21 8.38 47.16
CA LEU A 108 -18.96 9.77 47.56
C LEU A 108 -18.56 10.65 46.38
N CYS A 109 -17.57 10.21 45.60
CA CYS A 109 -17.05 11.01 44.49
C CYS A 109 -18.13 11.30 43.42
N THR A 110 -19.06 10.37 43.21
CA THR A 110 -20.11 10.49 42.18
C THR A 110 -21.24 11.45 42.56
N THR A 111 -21.33 11.85 43.84
CA THR A 111 -22.29 12.87 44.31
C THR A 111 -22.00 14.25 43.71
N CYS A 112 -20.72 14.55 43.45
CA CYS A 112 -20.26 15.82 42.89
C CYS A 112 -19.69 15.69 41.46
N HIS A 113 -18.98 14.60 41.15
CA HIS A 113 -18.37 14.37 39.83
C HIS A 113 -19.30 13.66 38.83
N PHE A 114 -20.56 14.08 38.77
CA PHE A 114 -21.57 13.48 37.89
C PHE A 114 -21.31 13.72 36.39
N ASN A 115 -20.48 14.69 36.02
CA ASN A 115 -20.09 14.94 34.63
C ASN A 115 -19.28 13.80 33.99
N ARG A 116 -18.83 12.82 34.79
CA ARG A 116 -18.20 11.59 34.28
C ARG A 116 -19.22 10.49 33.92
N LYS A 117 -20.52 10.70 34.13
CA LYS A 117 -21.60 9.74 33.78
C LYS A 117 -21.59 9.22 32.34
N PRO A 118 -21.23 9.99 31.29
CA PRO A 118 -21.13 9.44 29.93
C PRO A 118 -20.12 8.30 29.81
N ASN A 119 -19.05 8.29 30.62
CA ASN A 119 -18.05 7.24 30.64
C ASN A 119 -18.58 5.93 31.27
N ALA A 120 -19.56 6.03 32.18
CA ALA A 120 -20.21 4.86 32.77
C ALA A 120 -21.12 4.12 31.76
N LEU A 121 -21.41 4.72 30.60
CA LEU A 121 -22.16 4.11 29.51
C LEU A 121 -21.25 3.44 28.47
N TYR A 122 -19.93 3.57 28.61
CA TYR A 122 -19.00 3.00 27.64
C TYR A 122 -18.80 1.50 27.88
N PRO A 123 -18.66 0.70 26.81
CA PRO A 123 -18.58 -0.76 26.91
C PRO A 123 -17.28 -1.27 27.54
N TYR A 124 -16.19 -0.51 27.49
CA TYR A 124 -14.92 -0.90 28.09
C TYR A 124 -14.62 0.01 29.28
N GLN A 125 -14.74 -0.52 30.49
CA GLN A 125 -14.50 0.21 31.72
C GLN A 125 -13.33 -0.40 32.47
N HIS A 126 -12.52 0.45 33.08
CA HIS A 126 -11.48 0.03 34.00
C HIS A 126 -12.13 -0.39 35.32
N MET A 127 -11.78 -1.57 35.83
CA MET A 127 -12.47 -2.19 36.95
C MET A 127 -12.54 -1.31 38.23
N PRO A 128 -11.45 -0.64 38.67
CA PRO A 128 -11.51 0.28 39.80
C PRO A 128 -12.51 1.43 39.58
N TYR A 129 -12.55 1.99 38.36
CA TYR A 129 -13.51 3.05 38.02
C TYR A 129 -14.95 2.54 38.04
N GLN A 130 -15.22 1.37 37.46
CA GLN A 130 -16.55 0.75 37.47
C GLN A 130 -17.07 0.51 38.89
N LYS A 131 -16.18 0.16 39.82
CA LYS A 131 -16.52 -0.08 41.23
C LYS A 131 -16.60 1.18 42.09
N GLY A 132 -16.23 2.35 41.54
CA GLY A 132 -16.21 3.60 42.30
C GLY A 132 -14.99 3.77 43.21
N HIS A 133 -13.97 2.90 43.10
CA HIS A 133 -12.75 2.96 43.90
C HIS A 133 -11.82 4.09 43.43
N CYS A 134 -12.30 5.34 43.46
CA CYS A 134 -11.55 6.49 42.97
C CYS A 134 -10.25 6.72 43.76
N THR A 135 -10.27 6.39 45.05
CA THR A 135 -9.17 6.58 45.99
C THR A 135 -8.03 5.55 45.84
N ASP A 136 -8.20 4.51 45.01
CA ASP A 136 -7.11 3.62 44.64
C ASP A 136 -6.06 4.36 43.80
N CYS A 137 -6.49 5.35 43.01
CA CYS A 137 -5.65 6.10 42.10
C CYS A 137 -5.50 7.58 42.48
N HIS A 138 -6.55 8.20 43.03
CA HIS A 138 -6.58 9.63 43.35
C HIS A 138 -6.48 9.88 44.86
N ASP A 139 -5.75 10.94 45.23
CA ASP A 139 -5.81 11.53 46.56
C ASP A 139 -6.93 12.59 46.58
N PRO A 140 -8.00 12.40 47.37
CA PRO A 140 -9.13 13.32 47.39
C PRO A 140 -8.82 14.66 48.08
N HIS A 141 -7.66 14.79 48.74
CA HIS A 141 -7.21 16.04 49.37
C HIS A 141 -6.23 16.79 48.47
N ALA A 142 -5.03 16.23 48.30
CA ALA A 142 -3.96 16.87 47.55
C ALA A 142 -2.84 15.89 47.19
N SER A 143 -2.16 16.17 46.07
CA SER A 143 -1.02 15.40 45.59
C SER A 143 0.06 16.30 44.98
N ASP A 144 1.29 15.80 44.95
CA ASP A 144 2.38 16.39 44.17
C ASP A 144 2.30 16.02 42.68
N TYR A 145 1.42 15.09 42.33
CA TYR A 145 1.22 14.58 40.97
C TYR A 145 -0.05 15.15 40.33
N GLU A 146 0.02 15.43 39.03
CA GLU A 146 -1.09 15.98 38.25
C GLU A 146 -2.35 15.09 38.36
N TYR A 147 -3.53 15.69 38.22
CA TYR A 147 -4.82 15.00 38.38
C TYR A 147 -5.03 14.36 39.76
N LEU A 148 -4.29 14.80 40.78
CA LEU A 148 -4.36 14.27 42.14
C LEU A 148 -3.98 12.79 42.22
N LEU A 149 -3.12 12.28 41.34
CA LEU A 149 -2.70 10.86 41.42
C LEU A 149 -1.93 10.58 42.71
N ARG A 150 -2.03 9.39 43.28
CA ARG A 150 -1.35 9.05 44.54
C ARG A 150 0.18 8.86 44.40
N MET A 151 0.63 8.59 43.19
CA MET A 151 2.04 8.39 42.84
C MET A 151 2.26 8.70 41.34
N PRO A 152 3.50 8.74 40.82
CA PRO A 152 3.75 8.96 39.39
C PRO A 152 2.95 7.98 38.53
N GLN A 153 2.42 8.44 37.39
CA GLN A 153 1.52 7.63 36.54
C GLN A 153 2.07 6.24 36.22
N LYS A 154 3.35 6.16 35.84
CA LYS A 154 4.01 4.88 35.51
C LYS A 154 3.93 3.92 36.69
N GLU A 155 4.35 4.37 37.88
CA GLU A 155 4.35 3.57 39.11
C GLU A 155 2.94 3.14 39.49
N LEU A 156 1.97 4.06 39.40
CA LEU A 156 0.56 3.79 39.69
C LEU A 156 -0.02 2.72 38.77
N CYS A 157 0.27 2.79 37.46
CA CYS A 157 -0.20 1.78 36.52
C CYS A 157 0.49 0.44 36.80
N THR A 158 1.81 0.42 37.05
CA THR A 158 2.59 -0.80 37.28
C THR A 158 2.32 -1.49 38.60
N SER A 159 1.74 -0.80 39.60
CA SER A 159 1.40 -1.43 40.88
C SER A 159 0.34 -2.53 40.72
N CYS A 160 -0.45 -2.47 39.63
CA CYS A 160 -1.50 -3.44 39.31
C CYS A 160 -1.27 -4.11 37.95
N HIS A 161 -0.84 -3.36 36.93
CA HIS A 161 -0.63 -3.89 35.58
C HIS A 161 0.80 -4.41 35.41
N ARG A 162 0.92 -5.71 35.18
CA ARG A 162 2.20 -6.40 34.95
C ARG A 162 2.87 -5.94 33.66
N MET A 163 3.87 -5.07 33.79
CA MET A 163 4.64 -4.52 32.66
C MET A 163 5.93 -5.30 32.38
N GLU A 164 6.30 -6.24 33.25
CA GLU A 164 7.49 -7.09 33.11
C GLU A 164 7.47 -7.96 31.87
N ILE A 165 6.28 -8.25 31.34
CA ILE A 165 6.10 -9.01 30.09
C ILE A 165 6.79 -8.33 28.88
N PHE A 166 7.09 -7.04 28.98
CA PHE A 166 7.73 -6.29 27.90
C PHE A 166 9.21 -5.95 28.15
N TRP A 167 9.78 -6.35 29.30
CA TRP A 167 11.16 -5.97 29.66
C TRP A 167 12.20 -6.52 28.67
N ASN A 168 11.98 -7.77 28.24
CA ASN A 168 12.90 -8.49 27.35
C ASN A 168 12.81 -8.06 25.88
N PHE A 169 11.89 -7.16 25.51
CA PHE A 169 11.85 -6.62 24.15
C PHE A 169 12.95 -5.59 23.93
N SER A 170 13.69 -5.75 22.83
CA SER A 170 14.80 -4.86 22.46
C SER A 170 14.33 -3.48 21.98
N VAL A 171 13.17 -3.41 21.31
CA VAL A 171 12.61 -2.17 20.76
C VAL A 171 11.36 -1.78 21.56
N LYS A 172 11.44 -0.68 22.30
CA LYS A 172 10.34 -0.16 23.11
C LYS A 172 9.78 1.11 22.48
N HIS A 173 8.45 1.19 22.39
CA HIS A 173 7.77 2.37 21.92
C HIS A 173 7.92 3.50 22.96
N LYS A 174 8.23 4.71 22.51
CA LYS A 174 8.61 5.80 23.42
C LYS A 174 7.55 6.12 24.48
N PRO A 175 6.25 6.24 24.15
CA PRO A 175 5.21 6.47 25.16
C PRO A 175 5.14 5.36 26.21
N TYR A 176 5.36 4.10 25.80
CA TYR A 176 5.42 2.98 26.72
C TYR A 176 6.66 3.06 27.63
N GLU A 177 7.84 3.34 27.08
CA GLU A 177 9.11 3.42 27.81
C GLU A 177 9.06 4.43 28.97
N ILE A 178 8.52 5.62 28.68
CA ILE A 178 8.41 6.73 29.66
C ILE A 178 7.17 6.62 30.56
N GLY A 179 6.29 5.63 30.34
CA GLY A 179 5.08 5.43 31.14
C GLY A 179 3.96 6.43 30.86
N ALA A 180 3.90 6.98 29.64
CA ALA A 180 2.83 7.85 29.18
C ALA A 180 1.59 7.05 28.75
N CYS A 181 1.14 6.13 29.61
CA CYS A 181 0.02 5.22 29.36
C CYS A 181 -1.27 5.98 29.01
N ALA A 182 -1.53 7.10 29.69
CA ALA A 182 -2.73 7.91 29.50
C ALA A 182 -2.76 8.71 28.18
N ASP A 183 -1.67 8.72 27.40
CA ASP A 183 -1.67 9.34 26.06
C ASP A 183 -2.47 8.50 25.08
N CYS A 184 -2.43 7.17 25.27
CA CYS A 184 -3.14 6.22 24.42
C CYS A 184 -4.36 5.61 25.10
N HIS A 185 -4.30 5.35 26.40
CA HIS A 185 -5.37 4.70 27.17
C HIS A 185 -6.17 5.71 27.99
N ASP A 186 -7.47 5.49 28.11
CA ASP A 186 -8.32 6.13 29.09
C ASP A 186 -8.31 5.27 30.38
N PRO A 187 -7.83 5.80 31.52
CA PRO A 187 -7.72 5.03 32.76
C PRO A 187 -9.09 4.78 33.41
N HIS A 188 -10.18 5.38 32.93
CA HIS A 188 -11.52 5.19 33.48
C HIS A 188 -12.36 4.30 32.56
N ALA A 189 -12.61 4.74 31.32
CA ALA A 189 -13.44 4.00 30.38
C ALA A 189 -13.26 4.50 28.94
N SER A 190 -13.55 3.63 27.97
CA SER A 190 -13.54 3.98 26.55
C SER A 190 -14.61 3.25 25.74
N LYS A 191 -14.99 3.87 24.63
CA LYS A 191 -15.77 3.25 23.55
C LYS A 191 -14.98 2.18 22.79
N TYR A 192 -13.65 2.17 22.92
CA TYR A 192 -12.74 1.38 22.10
C TYR A 192 -12.04 0.29 22.90
N ARG A 193 -11.85 -0.87 22.25
CA ARG A 193 -11.21 -2.05 22.87
C ARG A 193 -9.81 -1.71 23.37
N GLY A 194 -9.44 -2.27 24.51
CA GLY A 194 -8.17 -1.97 25.17
C GLY A 194 -8.15 -0.59 25.82
N MET A 195 -9.33 0.01 26.03
CA MET A 195 -9.48 1.31 26.69
C MET A 195 -8.73 2.43 25.97
N THR A 196 -8.58 2.42 24.65
CA THR A 196 -7.86 3.50 23.96
C THR A 196 -8.67 4.79 23.91
N ARG A 197 -8.04 5.96 23.89
CA ARG A 197 -8.75 7.27 23.86
C ARG A 197 -9.41 7.57 22.52
N LEU A 198 -8.84 7.03 21.44
CA LEU A 198 -9.29 7.18 20.06
C LEU A 198 -9.24 5.82 19.35
N PRO A 199 -9.98 5.64 18.24
CA PRO A 199 -9.98 4.40 17.48
C PRO A 199 -8.85 4.33 16.46
N GLY A 200 -8.23 3.15 16.32
CA GLY A 200 -7.33 2.79 15.22
C GLY A 200 -6.35 3.90 14.82
N LYS A 201 -6.34 4.24 13.52
CA LYS A 201 -5.45 5.27 12.96
C LYS A 201 -5.61 6.67 13.58
N ALA A 202 -6.80 7.03 14.06
CA ALA A 202 -7.02 8.34 14.67
C ALA A 202 -6.21 8.50 15.95
N LEU A 203 -6.00 7.42 16.70
CA LEU A 203 -5.12 7.41 17.86
C LEU A 203 -3.66 7.59 17.43
N CYS A 204 -3.20 6.75 16.51
CA CYS A 204 -1.79 6.72 16.09
C CYS A 204 -1.35 8.06 15.49
N PHE A 205 -2.22 8.69 14.67
CA PHE A 205 -1.94 9.95 14.00
C PHE A 205 -1.97 11.18 14.92
N THR A 206 -2.30 11.04 16.21
CA THR A 206 -2.05 12.13 17.18
C THR A 206 -0.57 12.46 17.28
N CYS A 207 0.31 11.47 17.04
CA CYS A 207 1.77 11.63 17.01
C CYS A 207 2.37 11.28 15.65
N HIS A 208 1.90 10.22 14.98
CA HIS A 208 2.40 9.77 13.66
C HIS A 208 1.71 10.49 12.49
N TYR A 209 1.54 11.80 12.58
CA TYR A 209 0.87 12.61 11.56
C TYR A 209 1.60 12.58 10.20
N ASP A 210 2.90 12.27 10.20
CA ASP A 210 3.72 12.13 9.00
C ASP A 210 3.34 10.92 8.14
N ARG A 211 2.64 9.94 8.70
CA ARG A 211 2.02 8.83 7.96
C ARG A 211 0.62 9.16 7.47
N GLN A 212 -0.03 10.21 7.96
CA GLN A 212 -1.40 10.55 7.58
C GLN A 212 -1.52 10.86 6.08
N SER A 213 -0.52 11.48 5.46
CA SER A 213 -0.55 11.74 4.02
C SER A 213 -0.62 10.48 3.16
N GLU A 214 -0.16 9.33 3.68
CA GLU A 214 -0.24 8.05 2.97
C GLU A 214 -1.70 7.59 2.78
N THR A 215 -2.63 8.05 3.63
CA THR A 215 -4.06 7.76 3.47
C THR A 215 -4.71 8.48 2.29
N LEU A 216 -3.99 9.40 1.65
CA LEU A 216 -4.44 10.08 0.43
C LEU A 216 -4.05 9.31 -0.84
N GLN A 217 -3.21 8.28 -0.72
CA GLN A 217 -2.81 7.47 -1.86
C GLN A 217 -3.96 6.58 -2.34
N PRO A 218 -4.11 6.36 -3.66
CA PRO A 218 -5.20 5.60 -4.24
C PRO A 218 -5.13 4.10 -3.94
N VAL A 219 -3.94 3.55 -3.75
CA VAL A 219 -3.75 2.13 -3.41
C VAL A 219 -3.30 2.06 -1.96
N GLN A 220 -4.14 1.49 -1.11
CA GLN A 220 -3.83 1.32 0.31
C GLN A 220 -3.88 -0.16 0.67
N HIS A 221 -2.92 -0.59 1.48
CA HIS A 221 -2.91 -1.90 2.06
C HIS A 221 -4.06 -2.02 3.07
N LEU A 222 -4.78 -3.14 3.06
CA LEU A 222 -6.03 -3.27 3.81
C LEU A 222 -5.86 -2.99 5.32
N PRO A 223 -4.85 -3.56 6.04
CA PRO A 223 -4.65 -3.26 7.45
C PRO A 223 -4.35 -1.77 7.72
N PHE A 224 -3.72 -1.09 6.76
CA PHE A 224 -3.44 0.34 6.89
C PHE A 224 -4.70 1.19 6.68
N SER A 225 -5.50 0.88 5.66
CA SER A 225 -6.71 1.66 5.35
C SER A 225 -7.78 1.55 6.45
N THR A 226 -7.93 0.36 7.05
CA THR A 226 -8.82 0.08 8.17
C THR A 226 -8.28 0.57 9.52
N GLY A 227 -7.01 0.97 9.59
CA GLY A 227 -6.39 1.47 10.83
C GLY A 227 -6.03 0.38 11.83
N GLU A 228 -5.81 -0.84 11.36
CA GLU A 228 -5.35 -1.99 12.12
C GLU A 228 -3.82 -2.00 12.26
N CYS A 229 -3.25 -0.87 12.70
CA CYS A 229 -1.80 -0.67 12.82
C CYS A 229 -1.15 -1.77 13.68
N THR A 230 -1.88 -2.27 14.68
CA THR A 230 -1.40 -3.28 15.63
C THR A 230 -1.33 -4.69 15.06
N ASN A 231 -1.81 -4.93 13.83
CA ASN A 231 -1.62 -6.22 13.14
C ASN A 231 -0.20 -6.36 12.58
N CYS A 232 0.53 -5.24 12.46
CA CYS A 232 1.90 -5.21 11.98
C CYS A 232 2.88 -4.63 13.00
N HIS A 233 2.43 -3.65 13.79
CA HIS A 233 3.25 -2.97 14.79
C HIS A 233 2.85 -3.35 16.23
N GLY A 234 3.81 -3.62 17.11
CA GLY A 234 3.58 -3.69 18.54
C GLY A 234 3.50 -2.28 19.14
N ALA A 235 2.32 -1.89 19.62
CA ALA A 235 2.07 -0.55 20.16
C ALA A 235 2.88 -0.22 21.43
N HIS A 236 3.43 -1.23 22.11
CA HIS A 236 4.25 -1.06 23.33
C HIS A 236 5.72 -1.39 23.10
N ALA A 237 6.00 -2.60 22.64
CA ALA A 237 7.37 -3.07 22.43
C ALA A 237 7.38 -4.32 21.54
N THR A 238 8.45 -4.51 20.78
CA THR A 238 8.73 -5.73 20.01
C THR A 238 10.25 -5.98 19.94
N ASN A 239 10.65 -7.08 19.29
CA ASN A 239 12.07 -7.36 19.03
C ASN A 239 12.56 -6.89 17.65
N ALA A 240 11.65 -6.48 16.76
CA ALA A 240 11.99 -6.10 15.41
C ALA A 240 11.96 -4.58 15.24
N ASP A 241 12.80 -4.09 14.31
CA ASP A 241 12.88 -2.68 13.95
C ASP A 241 11.51 -2.09 13.61
N ALA A 242 11.35 -0.77 13.81
CA ALA A 242 10.10 -0.05 13.58
C ALA A 242 8.90 -0.65 14.33
N LEU A 243 9.15 -1.30 15.47
CA LEU A 243 8.15 -1.98 16.29
C LEU A 243 7.38 -3.06 15.55
N LEU A 244 7.95 -3.70 14.52
CA LEU A 244 7.23 -4.75 13.81
C LEU A 244 7.01 -5.99 14.70
N LEU A 245 5.86 -6.66 14.55
CA LEU A 245 5.54 -7.89 15.29
C LEU A 245 6.45 -9.06 14.89
N LEU A 246 6.85 -9.11 13.62
CA LEU A 246 7.75 -10.11 13.06
C LEU A 246 8.83 -9.40 12.22
N PRO A 247 10.07 -9.92 12.19
CA PRO A 247 11.15 -9.29 11.42
C PRO A 247 11.05 -9.60 9.93
N GLY A 248 11.50 -8.63 9.12
CA GLY A 248 11.73 -8.80 7.69
C GLY A 248 10.52 -9.35 6.93
N ASN A 249 10.77 -10.30 6.03
CA ASN A 249 9.73 -10.89 5.18
C ASN A 249 8.72 -11.74 5.96
N SER A 250 9.09 -12.25 7.13
CA SER A 250 8.21 -13.13 7.91
C SER A 250 6.89 -12.44 8.29
N LEU A 251 6.89 -11.12 8.47
CA LEU A 251 5.68 -10.36 8.71
C LEU A 251 4.72 -10.37 7.51
N CYS A 252 5.25 -10.18 6.30
CA CYS A 252 4.43 -10.21 5.10
C CYS A 252 3.91 -11.63 4.84
N LEU A 253 4.78 -12.63 5.00
CA LEU A 253 4.49 -14.03 4.70
C LEU A 253 3.57 -14.70 5.73
N SER A 254 3.38 -14.13 6.92
CA SER A 254 2.39 -14.63 7.89
C SER A 254 0.95 -14.47 7.40
N CYS A 255 0.70 -13.52 6.49
CA CYS A 255 -0.61 -13.31 5.86
C CYS A 255 -0.61 -13.68 4.37
N HIS A 256 0.48 -13.39 3.65
CA HIS A 256 0.62 -13.72 2.22
C HIS A 256 1.13 -15.15 2.01
N VAL A 257 0.41 -16.13 2.54
CA VAL A 257 0.79 -17.55 2.54
C VAL A 257 1.01 -18.09 1.12
N GLY A 258 0.18 -17.68 0.15
CA GLY A 258 0.36 -18.09 -1.25
C GLY A 258 1.69 -17.62 -1.84
N MET A 259 2.20 -16.46 -1.43
CA MET A 259 3.53 -16.01 -1.82
C MET A 259 4.61 -16.86 -1.13
N ASN A 260 4.44 -17.17 0.16
CA ASN A 260 5.38 -18.02 0.90
C ASN A 260 5.60 -19.37 0.22
N GLU A 261 4.53 -20.00 -0.28
CA GLU A 261 4.64 -21.24 -1.05
C GLU A 261 5.29 -21.01 -2.41
N LYS A 262 4.91 -19.94 -3.12
CA LYS A 262 5.51 -19.61 -4.42
C LYS A 262 7.03 -19.44 -4.34
N LEU A 263 7.54 -18.78 -3.29
CA LEU A 263 8.99 -18.58 -3.07
C LEU A 263 9.80 -19.89 -3.00
N LYS A 264 9.15 -21.03 -2.76
CA LYS A 264 9.82 -22.34 -2.69
C LYS A 264 9.95 -23.04 -4.05
N THR A 265 9.33 -22.52 -5.12
CA THR A 265 9.10 -23.27 -6.37
C THR A 265 10.10 -23.01 -7.49
N GLY A 266 11.03 -22.08 -7.35
CA GLY A 266 11.90 -21.69 -8.45
C GLY A 266 13.00 -20.72 -8.08
N TYR A 267 13.47 -19.98 -9.08
CA TYR A 267 14.52 -18.99 -8.89
C TYR A 267 13.91 -17.74 -8.27
N VAL A 268 14.15 -17.52 -6.98
CA VAL A 268 13.70 -16.32 -6.29
C VAL A 268 14.59 -15.13 -6.65
N HIS A 269 13.96 -14.02 -7.00
CA HIS A 269 14.63 -12.76 -7.29
C HIS A 269 15.39 -12.24 -6.05
N THR A 270 16.63 -11.79 -6.24
CA THR A 270 17.53 -11.39 -5.15
C THR A 270 16.93 -10.36 -4.17
N PRO A 271 16.26 -9.27 -4.61
CA PRO A 271 15.63 -8.31 -3.71
C PRO A 271 14.56 -8.96 -2.82
N VAL A 272 13.80 -9.91 -3.36
CA VAL A 272 12.77 -10.64 -2.62
C VAL A 272 13.37 -11.51 -1.52
N LYS A 273 14.53 -12.13 -1.74
CA LYS A 273 15.25 -12.87 -0.69
C LYS A 273 15.70 -11.97 0.46
N ARG A 274 15.95 -10.69 0.19
CA ARG A 274 16.41 -9.71 1.19
C ARG A 274 15.25 -9.14 1.98
N LYS A 275 14.43 -8.28 1.36
CA LYS A 275 13.28 -7.64 1.99
C LYS A 275 12.20 -7.32 0.96
N CYS A 276 10.95 -7.68 1.22
CA CYS A 276 9.79 -7.29 0.41
C CYS A 276 9.73 -5.76 0.23
N THR A 277 10.17 -5.02 1.26
CA THR A 277 10.17 -3.55 1.28
C THR A 277 11.24 -2.88 0.42
N GLU A 278 12.12 -3.65 -0.24
CA GLU A 278 13.00 -3.09 -1.29
C GLU A 278 12.22 -2.70 -2.56
N CYS A 279 11.05 -3.32 -2.77
CA CYS A 279 10.19 -3.05 -3.92
C CYS A 279 8.78 -2.60 -3.53
N HIS A 280 8.26 -3.01 -2.37
CA HIS A 280 6.91 -2.68 -1.92
C HIS A 280 6.90 -1.65 -0.78
N VAL A 281 5.91 -0.77 -0.79
CA VAL A 281 5.62 0.15 0.32
C VAL A 281 4.41 -0.37 1.11
N PRO A 282 4.59 -0.86 2.35
CA PRO A 282 3.61 -1.74 3.01
C PRO A 282 2.31 -1.05 3.45
N HIS A 283 2.25 0.28 3.48
CA HIS A 283 1.05 1.02 3.85
C HIS A 283 0.21 1.42 2.64
N ALA A 284 0.79 2.19 1.73
CA ALA A 284 0.06 2.76 0.63
C ALA A 284 1.00 3.23 -0.50
N SER A 285 0.45 3.30 -1.71
CA SER A 285 1.14 3.79 -2.89
C SER A 285 0.21 4.46 -3.89
N ARG A 286 0.79 5.29 -4.74
CA ARG A 286 0.20 5.76 -5.99
C ARG A 286 -0.03 4.64 -7.01
N TYR A 287 0.82 3.62 -7.01
CA TYR A 287 0.83 2.58 -8.05
C TYR A 287 0.26 1.23 -7.55
N PRO A 288 -0.35 0.43 -8.44
CA PRO A 288 -0.86 -0.90 -8.10
C PRO A 288 0.18 -1.79 -7.43
N ALA A 289 -0.29 -2.77 -6.66
CA ALA A 289 0.56 -3.71 -5.91
C ALA A 289 1.53 -3.03 -4.92
N LEU A 290 1.17 -1.83 -4.44
CA LEU A 290 1.94 -1.09 -3.44
C LEU A 290 3.38 -0.81 -3.89
N LEU A 291 3.59 -0.47 -5.16
CA LEU A 291 4.92 -0.17 -5.69
C LEU A 291 5.22 1.32 -5.58
N PRO A 292 6.40 1.77 -5.14
CA PRO A 292 6.72 3.20 -5.03
C PRO A 292 6.83 3.90 -6.39
N GLU A 293 6.96 3.13 -7.48
CA GLU A 293 7.11 3.63 -8.85
C GLU A 293 6.28 2.83 -9.85
N GLN A 294 6.13 3.36 -11.08
CA GLN A 294 5.56 2.59 -12.20
C GLN A 294 6.38 1.32 -12.46
N ARG A 295 5.72 0.23 -12.86
CA ARG A 295 6.32 -1.12 -12.99
C ARG A 295 7.66 -1.14 -13.75
N THR A 296 7.68 -0.71 -15.00
CA THR A 296 8.92 -0.70 -15.78
C THR A 296 9.99 0.22 -15.15
N ASN A 297 9.60 1.39 -14.63
CA ASN A 297 10.54 2.32 -14.00
C ASN A 297 11.17 1.75 -12.73
N LEU A 298 10.40 1.00 -11.92
CA LEU A 298 10.90 0.31 -10.74
C LEU A 298 12.02 -0.67 -11.10
N CYS A 299 11.83 -1.48 -12.15
CA CYS A 299 12.85 -2.41 -12.61
C CYS A 299 14.14 -1.68 -13.01
N TYR A 300 14.01 -0.54 -13.67
CA TYR A 300 15.15 0.25 -14.11
C TYR A 300 15.92 0.97 -13.00
N LEU A 301 15.41 1.01 -11.76
CA LEU A 301 16.20 1.54 -10.64
C LEU A 301 17.47 0.70 -10.42
N CYS A 302 17.42 -0.60 -10.72
CA CYS A 302 18.56 -1.50 -10.64
C CYS A 302 19.03 -1.98 -12.03
N HIS A 303 18.12 -2.17 -12.99
CA HIS A 303 18.42 -2.66 -14.35
C HIS A 303 18.43 -1.54 -15.40
N GLY A 304 18.97 -0.38 -15.04
CA GLY A 304 18.98 0.81 -15.91
C GLY A 304 19.74 0.62 -17.22
N ASP A 305 20.68 -0.33 -17.25
CA ASP A 305 21.45 -0.76 -18.42
C ASP A 305 20.58 -1.37 -19.53
N LEU A 306 19.38 -1.85 -19.22
CA LEU A 306 18.44 -2.37 -20.22
C LEU A 306 17.66 -1.27 -20.95
N ARG A 307 17.64 -0.03 -20.43
CA ARG A 307 16.88 1.08 -21.07
C ARG A 307 17.27 1.30 -22.53
N PRO A 308 18.57 1.37 -22.91
CA PRO A 308 18.95 1.59 -24.30
C PRO A 308 18.54 0.44 -25.24
N GLU A 309 18.48 -0.80 -24.73
CA GLU A 309 18.04 -1.97 -25.52
C GLU A 309 16.60 -1.78 -26.00
N PHE A 310 15.74 -1.34 -25.09
CA PHE A 310 14.37 -0.98 -25.39
C PHE A 310 14.23 0.40 -26.02
N GLN A 311 15.28 1.02 -26.56
CA GLN A 311 15.20 2.20 -27.41
C GLN A 311 15.61 1.90 -28.87
N LYS A 312 16.13 0.70 -29.14
CA LYS A 312 16.58 0.29 -30.48
C LYS A 312 15.44 0.26 -31.50
N ALA A 313 15.82 0.31 -32.78
CA ALA A 313 14.91 0.38 -33.92
C ALA A 313 13.95 -0.84 -34.03
N SER A 314 14.40 -2.02 -33.58
CA SER A 314 13.57 -3.20 -33.40
C SER A 314 13.58 -3.56 -31.92
N ARG A 315 12.42 -3.60 -31.27
CA ARG A 315 12.28 -3.89 -29.83
C ARG A 315 10.89 -4.46 -29.55
N HIS A 316 10.76 -5.25 -28.49
CA HIS A 316 9.44 -5.47 -27.91
C HIS A 316 8.95 -4.16 -27.26
N PRO A 317 7.63 -3.90 -27.26
CA PRO A 317 7.07 -2.62 -26.81
C PRO A 317 6.95 -2.55 -25.27
N VAL A 318 8.05 -2.76 -24.54
CA VAL A 318 8.07 -2.72 -23.07
C VAL A 318 8.00 -1.28 -22.55
N GLY A 319 7.18 -1.06 -21.52
CA GLY A 319 7.06 0.22 -20.81
C GLY A 319 6.02 1.18 -21.40
N ASN A 320 5.12 0.69 -22.26
CA ASN A 320 4.01 1.46 -22.81
C ASN A 320 2.65 1.11 -22.18
N GLY A 321 2.63 0.31 -21.11
CA GLY A 321 1.41 -0.18 -20.45
C GLY A 321 0.74 -1.39 -21.10
N LEU A 322 1.09 -1.77 -22.33
CA LEU A 322 0.60 -3.00 -22.99
C LEU A 322 1.48 -4.20 -22.68
N LEU A 323 2.80 -3.98 -22.66
CA LEU A 323 3.79 -4.97 -22.25
C LEU A 323 4.73 -4.32 -21.24
N GLU A 324 4.95 -5.01 -20.13
CA GLU A 324 5.83 -4.60 -19.05
C GLU A 324 6.86 -5.72 -18.80
N CYS A 325 7.89 -5.47 -18.01
CA CYS A 325 8.92 -6.47 -17.69
C CYS A 325 8.32 -7.76 -17.10
N ASP A 326 7.27 -7.63 -16.28
CA ASP A 326 6.52 -8.74 -15.67
C ASP A 326 5.61 -9.52 -16.65
N GLY A 327 5.55 -9.08 -17.91
CA GLY A 327 4.95 -9.83 -19.01
C GLY A 327 5.72 -11.11 -19.33
N CYS A 328 7.05 -11.02 -19.31
CA CYS A 328 7.96 -12.13 -19.62
C CYS A 328 8.71 -12.66 -18.40
N HIS A 329 9.03 -11.79 -17.44
CA HIS A 329 9.70 -12.15 -16.20
C HIS A 329 8.71 -12.24 -15.05
N ASP A 330 9.01 -13.04 -14.03
CA ASP A 330 8.31 -13.00 -12.76
C ASP A 330 9.17 -12.22 -11.77
N PRO A 331 8.71 -11.06 -11.26
CA PRO A 331 9.53 -10.22 -10.39
C PRO A 331 9.82 -10.86 -9.02
N HIS A 332 9.17 -11.97 -8.69
CA HIS A 332 9.37 -12.70 -7.45
C HIS A 332 10.09 -14.03 -7.68
N VAL A 333 9.53 -14.89 -8.53
CA VAL A 333 10.02 -16.27 -8.73
C VAL A 333 9.81 -16.70 -10.17
N GLY A 334 10.90 -16.86 -10.91
CA GLY A 334 10.83 -17.40 -12.26
C GLY A 334 11.21 -18.88 -12.36
N LYS A 335 10.88 -19.49 -13.49
CA LYS A 335 11.22 -20.89 -13.81
C LYS A 335 12.68 -21.04 -14.28
N GLY A 336 13.32 -19.94 -14.64
CA GLY A 336 14.73 -19.88 -15.08
C GLY A 336 15.55 -18.86 -14.27
N PRO A 337 16.89 -18.88 -14.42
CA PRO A 337 17.80 -18.04 -13.66
C PRO A 337 17.69 -16.55 -13.99
N LYS A 338 17.08 -16.17 -15.13
CA LYS A 338 16.76 -14.76 -15.45
C LYS A 338 15.31 -14.44 -15.13
N LEU A 339 14.69 -15.25 -14.26
CA LEU A 339 13.34 -15.09 -13.76
C LEU A 339 12.27 -15.17 -14.85
N GLU A 340 12.51 -15.90 -15.92
CA GLU A 340 11.52 -16.08 -16.98
C GLU A 340 10.28 -16.82 -16.44
N ARG A 341 9.09 -16.39 -16.88
CA ARG A 341 7.81 -17.02 -16.48
C ARG A 341 7.66 -18.42 -17.04
N GLU A 342 8.27 -18.69 -18.18
CA GLU A 342 8.30 -19.98 -18.85
C GLU A 342 9.70 -20.30 -19.36
N LYS A 343 9.99 -21.59 -19.57
CA LYS A 343 11.31 -22.05 -20.00
C LYS A 343 11.44 -22.02 -21.52
N GLY A 344 12.57 -21.53 -22.02
CA GLY A 344 12.93 -21.59 -23.44
C GLY A 344 11.89 -20.96 -24.36
N ASN A 345 11.60 -21.61 -25.48
CA ASN A 345 10.68 -21.10 -26.50
C ASN A 345 9.23 -21.01 -26.02
N GLN A 346 8.85 -21.73 -24.96
CA GLN A 346 7.49 -21.69 -24.41
C GLN A 346 7.10 -20.26 -24.01
N LEU A 347 8.06 -19.47 -23.55
CA LEU A 347 7.84 -18.06 -23.22
C LEU A 347 7.40 -17.25 -24.44
N CYS A 348 8.04 -17.47 -25.58
CA CYS A 348 7.74 -16.79 -26.84
C CYS A 348 6.34 -17.16 -27.33
N TYR A 349 5.96 -18.44 -27.20
CA TYR A 349 4.68 -18.96 -27.67
C TYR A 349 3.48 -18.43 -26.89
N LEU A 350 3.67 -17.86 -25.69
CA LEU A 350 2.58 -17.19 -24.97
C LEU A 350 1.96 -16.02 -25.74
N CYS A 351 2.74 -15.37 -26.61
CA CYS A 351 2.28 -14.23 -27.41
C CYS A 351 2.38 -14.49 -28.91
N HIS A 352 3.40 -15.21 -29.37
CA HIS A 352 3.57 -15.56 -30.78
C HIS A 352 2.85 -16.87 -31.11
N LEU A 353 1.52 -16.81 -31.01
CA LEU A 353 0.63 -17.94 -31.21
C LEU A 353 0.81 -18.53 -32.61
N GLY A 354 0.87 -19.86 -32.70
CA GLY A 354 1.02 -20.60 -33.96
C GLY A 354 2.46 -20.80 -34.43
N LEU A 355 3.45 -20.12 -33.83
CA LEU A 355 4.85 -20.44 -34.11
C LEU A 355 5.23 -21.82 -33.57
N GLU A 356 4.67 -22.24 -32.43
CA GLU A 356 4.94 -23.56 -31.86
C GLU A 356 4.62 -24.69 -32.85
N SER A 357 3.44 -24.64 -33.47
CA SER A 357 3.02 -25.70 -34.39
C SER A 357 3.85 -25.76 -35.67
N THR A 358 4.45 -24.64 -36.10
CA THR A 358 5.21 -24.55 -37.35
C THR A 358 6.72 -24.71 -37.14
N TYR A 359 7.28 -24.07 -36.12
CA TYR A 359 8.71 -24.05 -35.86
C TYR A 359 9.25 -25.36 -35.29
N GLU A 360 8.51 -26.02 -34.39
CA GLU A 360 8.96 -27.26 -33.74
C GLU A 360 9.13 -28.43 -34.73
N GLN A 361 8.53 -28.33 -35.91
CA GLN A 361 8.67 -29.31 -36.99
C GLN A 361 10.01 -29.17 -37.74
N LEU A 362 10.70 -28.04 -37.61
CA LEU A 362 11.83 -27.69 -38.46
C LEU A 362 13.15 -28.25 -37.96
N ALA A 363 14.11 -28.34 -38.89
CA ALA A 363 15.51 -28.60 -38.55
C ALA A 363 16.09 -27.50 -37.65
N HIS A 364 15.59 -26.26 -37.73
CA HIS A 364 16.00 -25.19 -36.83
C HIS A 364 15.70 -25.54 -35.37
N ALA A 365 14.47 -25.93 -35.03
CA ALA A 365 14.10 -26.33 -33.67
C ALA A 365 14.89 -27.54 -33.14
N LYS A 366 15.27 -28.48 -34.03
CA LYS A 366 15.91 -29.73 -33.60
C LYS A 366 17.43 -29.72 -33.66
N LYS A 367 18.04 -28.86 -34.48
CA LYS A 367 19.46 -28.93 -34.83
C LYS A 367 20.21 -27.60 -34.77
N ALA A 368 19.53 -26.45 -34.82
CA ALA A 368 20.23 -25.17 -34.76
C ALA A 368 20.83 -24.98 -33.38
N LYS A 369 22.16 -25.02 -33.28
CA LYS A 369 22.90 -24.78 -32.04
C LYS A 369 23.33 -23.33 -32.01
N GLY A 370 23.21 -22.71 -30.85
CA GLY A 370 23.71 -21.37 -30.61
C GLY A 370 23.74 -21.06 -29.12
N PRO A 371 24.00 -19.80 -28.75
CA PRO A 371 24.11 -19.37 -27.35
C PRO A 371 22.83 -19.61 -26.52
N GLY A 372 21.67 -19.70 -27.16
CA GLY A 372 20.40 -20.00 -26.52
C GLY A 372 20.13 -21.50 -26.30
N GLY A 373 21.01 -22.38 -26.77
CA GLY A 373 20.80 -23.83 -26.77
C GLY A 373 20.32 -24.35 -28.13
N VAL A 374 19.88 -25.61 -28.18
CA VAL A 374 19.36 -26.21 -29.42
C VAL A 374 17.97 -25.65 -29.71
N GLY A 375 17.75 -25.13 -30.91
CA GLY A 375 16.44 -24.68 -31.38
C GLY A 375 15.90 -23.41 -30.73
N ALA A 376 16.64 -22.78 -29.82
CA ALA A 376 16.15 -21.60 -29.11
C ALA A 376 15.92 -20.42 -30.06
N CYS A 377 14.79 -19.72 -29.92
CA CYS A 377 14.50 -18.49 -30.66
C CYS A 377 15.61 -17.44 -30.48
N THR A 378 16.23 -17.41 -29.30
CA THR A 378 17.30 -16.48 -28.92
C THR A 378 18.65 -16.74 -29.61
N ASN A 379 18.77 -17.82 -30.37
CA ASN A 379 19.89 -18.04 -31.29
C ASN A 379 19.89 -17.03 -32.44
N CYS A 380 18.69 -16.60 -32.87
CA CYS A 380 18.52 -15.66 -33.98
C CYS A 380 17.95 -14.31 -33.51
N HIS A 381 17.17 -14.30 -32.42
CA HIS A 381 16.51 -13.10 -31.91
C HIS A 381 17.12 -12.56 -30.61
N VAL A 382 17.05 -11.24 -30.42
CA VAL A 382 17.36 -10.53 -29.17
C VAL A 382 16.05 -9.99 -28.59
N PRO A 383 15.49 -10.61 -27.53
CA PRO A 383 14.15 -10.28 -27.06
C PRO A 383 13.95 -8.83 -26.57
N HIS A 384 14.99 -8.18 -26.05
CA HIS A 384 14.85 -6.79 -25.58
C HIS A 384 14.86 -5.79 -26.74
N GLY A 385 15.92 -5.82 -27.55
CA GLY A 385 16.00 -5.01 -28.75
C GLY A 385 17.22 -5.29 -29.62
N SER A 386 17.11 -4.92 -30.88
CA SER A 386 18.15 -5.03 -31.88
C SER A 386 18.10 -3.85 -32.87
N GLN A 387 19.25 -3.57 -33.49
CA GLN A 387 19.35 -2.68 -34.64
C GLN A 387 18.75 -3.31 -35.92
N TRP A 388 18.59 -4.64 -35.93
CA TRP A 388 18.17 -5.40 -37.11
C TRP A 388 16.75 -5.94 -36.94
N LYS A 389 15.89 -5.69 -37.93
CA LYS A 389 14.47 -6.08 -37.87
C LYS A 389 14.24 -7.47 -38.49
N PRO A 390 13.32 -8.31 -37.94
CA PRO A 390 12.70 -8.17 -36.62
C PRO A 390 13.56 -8.82 -35.51
N LEU A 391 14.09 -7.98 -34.62
CA LEU A 391 14.87 -8.38 -33.45
C LEU A 391 16.07 -9.31 -33.73
N LEU A 392 16.67 -9.27 -34.92
CA LEU A 392 17.73 -10.21 -35.29
C LEU A 392 19.04 -9.91 -34.56
N ARG A 393 19.84 -10.93 -34.21
CA ARG A 393 21.13 -10.73 -33.53
C ARG A 393 22.15 -9.97 -34.37
N ASP A 394 22.04 -10.08 -35.68
CA ASP A 394 22.92 -9.44 -36.66
C ASP A 394 22.13 -9.17 -37.96
N LYS A 395 22.77 -8.57 -38.97
CA LYS A 395 22.27 -8.56 -40.36
C LYS A 395 21.94 -9.99 -40.78
N GLN A 396 20.92 -10.14 -41.62
CA GLN A 396 20.36 -11.46 -41.92
C GLN A 396 21.36 -12.38 -42.61
N GLU A 397 22.10 -11.90 -43.59
CA GLU A 397 23.02 -12.74 -44.38
C GLU A 397 24.18 -13.26 -43.53
N PRO A 398 24.95 -12.43 -42.80
CA PRO A 398 26.01 -12.93 -41.93
C PRO A 398 25.47 -13.90 -40.87
N MET A 399 24.31 -13.58 -40.27
CA MET A 399 23.69 -14.43 -39.26
C MET A 399 23.37 -15.83 -39.79
N CYS A 400 22.69 -15.92 -40.95
CA CYS A 400 22.35 -17.20 -41.57
C CYS A 400 23.61 -17.97 -42.00
N ASN A 401 24.60 -17.26 -42.57
CA ASN A 401 25.82 -17.85 -43.10
C ASN A 401 26.71 -18.48 -42.02
N ASN A 402 26.61 -18.04 -40.76
CA ASN A 402 27.34 -18.63 -39.64
C ASN A 402 27.00 -20.12 -39.43
N CYS A 403 25.77 -20.53 -39.73
CA CYS A 403 25.36 -21.94 -39.64
C CYS A 403 25.24 -22.58 -41.03
N HIS A 404 24.76 -21.85 -42.02
CA HIS A 404 24.57 -22.33 -43.40
C HIS A 404 25.83 -22.16 -44.25
N THR A 405 26.97 -22.60 -43.73
CA THR A 405 28.30 -22.38 -44.34
C THR A 405 28.43 -22.96 -45.75
N LYS A 406 27.69 -24.01 -46.10
CA LYS A 406 27.64 -24.58 -47.46
C LYS A 406 27.05 -23.59 -48.47
N ILE A 407 26.02 -22.83 -48.07
CA ILE A 407 25.41 -21.79 -48.92
C ILE A 407 26.35 -20.59 -49.02
N ALA A 408 26.98 -20.22 -47.91
CA ALA A 408 27.95 -19.12 -47.86
C ALA A 408 29.18 -19.37 -48.75
N LYS A 409 29.60 -20.64 -48.91
CA LYS A 409 30.76 -21.05 -49.73
C LYS A 409 30.39 -21.51 -51.14
N ALA A 410 29.11 -21.51 -51.51
CA ALA A 410 28.67 -21.95 -52.83
C ALA A 410 29.15 -20.97 -53.91
N ARG A 411 29.84 -21.48 -54.94
CA ARG A 411 30.29 -20.67 -56.09
C ARG A 411 29.14 -20.16 -56.96
N ILE A 412 28.01 -20.85 -56.94
CA ILE A 412 26.78 -20.50 -57.66
C ILE A 412 25.61 -20.70 -56.69
N ASN A 413 25.00 -19.61 -56.26
CA ASN A 413 23.77 -19.55 -55.48
C ASN A 413 22.81 -18.54 -56.10
N HIS A 414 21.53 -18.58 -55.72
CA HIS A 414 20.60 -17.52 -56.11
C HIS A 414 21.08 -16.18 -55.53
N PRO A 415 20.97 -15.07 -56.27
CA PRO A 415 21.48 -13.77 -55.83
C PRO A 415 20.77 -13.30 -54.54
N PHE A 416 21.54 -12.98 -53.50
CA PHE A 416 21.06 -12.35 -52.26
C PHE A 416 22.15 -11.43 -51.67
N GLY A 417 21.76 -10.48 -50.82
CA GLY A 417 22.64 -9.45 -50.25
C GLY A 417 22.43 -8.06 -50.83
N GLU A 418 23.12 -7.07 -50.27
CA GLU A 418 22.89 -5.63 -50.49
C GLU A 418 22.96 -5.19 -51.97
N GLN A 419 23.68 -5.94 -52.81
CA GLN A 419 23.79 -5.71 -54.25
C GLN A 419 22.55 -6.14 -55.06
N TYR A 420 21.61 -6.87 -54.46
CA TYR A 420 20.41 -7.36 -55.14
C TYR A 420 19.16 -6.81 -54.50
N LYS A 421 18.21 -6.37 -55.34
CA LYS A 421 16.93 -5.81 -54.89
C LYS A 421 15.85 -6.88 -54.90
N ASP A 422 15.12 -7.02 -53.79
CA ASP A 422 13.92 -7.85 -53.70
C ASP A 422 12.80 -7.21 -54.56
N PRO A 423 12.37 -7.85 -55.66
CA PRO A 423 11.34 -7.28 -56.52
C PRO A 423 9.92 -7.39 -55.95
N TRP A 424 9.73 -8.09 -54.83
CA TRP A 424 8.42 -8.30 -54.21
C TRP A 424 8.18 -7.43 -53.00
N HIS A 425 9.13 -7.45 -52.07
CA HIS A 425 9.00 -6.72 -50.81
C HIS A 425 9.63 -5.34 -50.88
N GLY A 426 10.42 -5.07 -51.93
CA GLY A 426 11.25 -3.89 -52.03
C GLY A 426 12.45 -3.96 -51.06
N GLY A 427 13.50 -3.19 -51.38
CA GLY A 427 14.74 -3.23 -50.59
C GLY A 427 15.66 -4.39 -50.97
N THR A 428 16.54 -4.79 -50.06
CA THR A 428 17.56 -5.81 -50.30
C THR A 428 16.97 -7.22 -50.39
N MET A 429 17.46 -8.04 -51.31
CA MET A 429 17.09 -9.44 -51.42
C MET A 429 17.76 -10.24 -50.31
N HIS A 430 16.96 -10.73 -49.37
CA HIS A 430 17.39 -11.41 -48.17
C HIS A 430 17.04 -12.91 -48.24
N CYS A 431 17.62 -13.75 -47.39
CA CYS A 431 17.27 -15.18 -47.35
C CYS A 431 15.76 -15.39 -47.08
N THR A 432 15.16 -14.54 -46.24
CA THR A 432 13.73 -14.58 -45.92
C THR A 432 12.83 -14.00 -47.00
N SER A 433 13.38 -13.43 -48.08
CA SER A 433 12.60 -13.09 -49.27
C SER A 433 11.97 -14.33 -49.90
N CYS A 434 12.65 -15.47 -49.75
CA CYS A 434 12.26 -16.74 -50.34
C CYS A 434 11.94 -17.81 -49.30
N HIS A 435 12.62 -17.80 -48.15
CA HIS A 435 12.50 -18.83 -47.13
C HIS A 435 11.70 -18.36 -45.90
N GLY A 436 10.86 -19.24 -45.36
CA GLY A 436 10.21 -19.05 -44.06
C GLY A 436 10.96 -19.78 -42.95
N PRO A 437 11.88 -19.11 -42.22
CA PRO A 437 12.72 -19.75 -41.21
C PRO A 437 11.93 -20.25 -39.99
N HIS A 438 10.72 -19.73 -39.79
CA HIS A 438 9.78 -20.15 -38.74
C HIS A 438 8.81 -21.24 -39.16
N GLY A 439 8.87 -21.66 -40.43
CA GLY A 439 8.13 -22.79 -40.96
C GLY A 439 7.18 -22.40 -42.07
N THR A 440 7.08 -23.28 -43.06
CA THR A 440 6.21 -23.14 -44.23
C THR A 440 5.64 -24.51 -44.58
N PRO A 441 4.46 -24.58 -45.23
CA PRO A 441 3.94 -25.86 -45.71
C PRO A 441 4.75 -26.44 -46.88
N TYR A 442 5.63 -25.64 -47.49
CA TYR A 442 6.35 -26.01 -48.71
C TYR A 442 7.73 -26.64 -48.46
N LYS A 443 8.14 -27.54 -49.37
CA LYS A 443 9.45 -28.21 -49.31
C LYS A 443 10.59 -27.19 -49.33
N LYS A 444 11.70 -27.52 -48.67
CA LYS A 444 12.89 -26.64 -48.57
C LYS A 444 12.61 -25.28 -47.92
N PHE A 445 11.51 -25.18 -47.18
CA PHE A 445 11.11 -23.99 -46.41
C PHE A 445 10.87 -22.74 -47.27
N THR A 446 10.44 -22.90 -48.52
CA THR A 446 10.11 -21.76 -49.39
C THR A 446 8.77 -21.13 -49.00
N LEU A 447 8.58 -19.84 -49.29
CA LEU A 447 7.32 -19.13 -49.03
C LEU A 447 6.21 -19.46 -50.03
N LEU A 448 6.54 -20.12 -51.16
CA LEU A 448 5.62 -20.60 -52.19
C LEU A 448 5.90 -22.06 -52.58
N PRO A 449 4.92 -22.76 -53.17
CA PRO A 449 5.13 -24.12 -53.68
C PRO A 449 5.99 -24.15 -54.95
N ASP A 450 6.75 -25.23 -55.10
CA ASP A 450 7.43 -25.68 -56.33
C ASP A 450 8.06 -24.55 -57.19
N ASP A 451 7.66 -24.45 -58.45
CA ASP A 451 8.08 -23.47 -59.44
C ASP A 451 7.36 -22.12 -59.30
N GLY A 452 6.35 -22.01 -58.43
CA GLY A 452 5.64 -20.75 -58.17
C GLY A 452 6.55 -19.62 -57.70
N PHE A 453 7.62 -19.95 -56.97
CA PHE A 453 8.64 -18.97 -56.59
C PHE A 453 9.54 -18.57 -57.76
N CYS A 454 9.99 -19.54 -58.55
CA CYS A 454 10.85 -19.35 -59.72
C CYS A 454 10.16 -18.49 -60.77
N LEU A 455 8.89 -18.80 -61.07
CA LEU A 455 8.09 -18.11 -62.08
C LEU A 455 7.86 -16.65 -61.72
N LYS A 456 7.79 -16.29 -60.44
CA LYS A 456 7.57 -14.90 -60.05
C LYS A 456 8.75 -13.95 -60.35
N CYS A 457 9.94 -14.49 -60.59
CA CYS A 457 11.11 -13.71 -61.00
C CYS A 457 11.54 -13.99 -62.44
N HIS A 458 11.36 -15.23 -62.93
CA HIS A 458 11.79 -15.69 -64.25
C HIS A 458 10.64 -15.92 -65.25
N GLY A 459 9.38 -15.74 -64.85
CA GLY A 459 8.22 -15.85 -65.73
C GLY A 459 8.11 -14.67 -66.70
N GLU A 460 7.47 -14.91 -67.85
CA GLU A 460 7.25 -13.86 -68.85
C GLU A 460 6.41 -12.73 -68.24
N LYS A 461 7.00 -11.52 -68.17
CA LYS A 461 6.27 -10.31 -67.83
C LYS A 461 5.54 -9.81 -69.09
N ARG A 462 4.21 -9.91 -69.14
CA ARG A 462 3.43 -9.22 -70.18
C ARG A 462 2.93 -7.88 -69.64
N LYS A 463 2.94 -6.88 -70.51
CA LYS A 463 2.47 -5.52 -70.23
C LYS A 463 1.06 -5.38 -70.79
N ASP A 464 0.11 -5.03 -69.93
CA ASP A 464 -1.21 -4.56 -70.33
C ASP A 464 -1.58 -3.37 -69.45
N ASN A 465 -2.10 -2.31 -70.05
CA ASN A 465 -2.62 -1.12 -69.37
C ASN A 465 -1.81 -0.65 -68.13
N ALA A 466 -0.49 -0.49 -68.32
CA ALA A 466 0.46 0.05 -67.35
C ALA A 466 0.72 -0.78 -66.06
N LYS A 467 0.27 -2.04 -65.98
CA LYS A 467 0.64 -2.97 -64.89
C LYS A 467 1.43 -4.15 -65.43
N TYR A 468 2.55 -4.47 -64.80
CA TYR A 468 3.30 -5.69 -65.10
C TYR A 468 2.66 -6.86 -64.35
N TYR A 469 2.35 -7.95 -65.05
CA TYR A 469 2.01 -9.22 -64.42
C TYR A 469 2.78 -10.37 -65.05
N THR A 470 3.11 -11.33 -64.19
CA THR A 470 3.82 -12.56 -64.55
C THR A 470 2.82 -13.51 -65.16
N VAL A 471 3.00 -13.88 -66.42
CA VAL A 471 2.11 -14.80 -67.13
C VAL A 471 2.59 -16.22 -66.89
N HIS A 472 1.78 -17.02 -66.19
CA HIS A 472 2.00 -18.45 -66.09
C HIS A 472 1.66 -19.09 -67.44
N ARG A 473 2.56 -19.94 -67.96
CA ARG A 473 2.23 -20.82 -69.08
C ARG A 473 1.08 -21.71 -68.60
N LEU A 474 -0.11 -21.55 -69.18
CA LEU A 474 -1.28 -22.37 -68.91
C LEU A 474 -0.89 -23.85 -69.07
N VAL A 475 -0.77 -24.58 -67.97
CA VAL A 475 -0.83 -26.05 -68.00
C VAL A 475 -2.32 -26.38 -68.13
N PRO A 476 -2.77 -27.07 -69.19
CA PRO A 476 -4.16 -27.47 -69.31
C PRO A 476 -4.52 -28.37 -68.13
N ALA A 477 -5.57 -28.02 -67.40
CA ALA A 477 -6.08 -28.82 -66.29
C ALA A 477 -6.47 -30.22 -66.78
N LYS A 478 -5.63 -31.21 -66.52
CA LYS A 478 -6.03 -32.62 -66.52
C LYS A 478 -5.74 -33.18 -65.14
N ASN A 479 -6.83 -33.33 -64.39
CA ASN A 479 -7.00 -34.21 -63.23
C ASN A 479 -6.38 -33.75 -61.90
N GLU A 480 -6.74 -32.56 -61.41
CA GLU A 480 -6.72 -32.30 -59.96
C GLU A 480 -8.04 -32.79 -59.34
N PRO A 481 -8.01 -33.56 -58.23
CA PRO A 481 -9.20 -33.90 -57.48
C PRO A 481 -9.79 -32.61 -56.87
N LYS A 482 -11.10 -32.39 -57.06
CA LYS A 482 -11.79 -31.23 -56.49
C LYS A 482 -11.56 -31.17 -54.96
N PRO A 483 -11.19 -30.01 -54.39
CA PRO A 483 -11.13 -29.84 -52.94
C PRO A 483 -12.52 -30.08 -52.33
N LYS A 484 -12.59 -30.90 -51.29
CA LYS A 484 -13.79 -30.95 -50.44
C LYS A 484 -13.94 -29.60 -49.74
N GLU A 485 -15.10 -28.98 -49.88
CA GLU A 485 -15.47 -27.80 -49.10
C GLU A 485 -15.37 -28.14 -47.61
N VAL A 486 -14.45 -27.48 -46.90
CA VAL A 486 -14.48 -27.41 -45.45
C VAL A 486 -15.20 -26.11 -45.11
N GLU A 487 -16.44 -26.21 -44.64
CA GLU A 487 -17.16 -25.08 -44.06
C GLU A 487 -16.35 -24.52 -42.89
N THR A 488 -15.67 -23.40 -43.10
CA THR A 488 -15.12 -22.60 -42.00
C THR A 488 -16.18 -21.59 -41.57
N LYS A 489 -17.15 -22.07 -40.78
CA LYS A 489 -17.94 -21.17 -39.92
C LYS A 489 -17.01 -20.59 -38.87
N VAL A 490 -16.42 -19.43 -39.18
CA VAL A 490 -15.73 -18.59 -38.20
C VAL A 490 -16.79 -17.99 -37.28
N PRO A 491 -16.82 -18.31 -35.97
CA PRO A 491 -17.71 -17.62 -35.04
C PRO A 491 -17.22 -16.17 -34.88
N PRO A 492 -18.13 -15.19 -34.74
CA PRO A 492 -17.74 -13.81 -34.47
C PRO A 492 -16.91 -13.71 -33.19
N ARG A 493 -15.86 -12.88 -33.23
CA ARG A 493 -15.02 -12.53 -32.08
C ARG A 493 -15.90 -12.09 -30.91
N SER A 494 -15.86 -12.84 -29.82
CA SER A 494 -16.56 -12.45 -28.59
C SER A 494 -15.94 -11.17 -28.02
N ALA A 495 -16.76 -10.13 -27.99
CA ALA A 495 -16.54 -9.00 -27.12
C ALA A 495 -16.76 -9.44 -25.66
N ASN A 496 -15.92 -8.92 -24.74
CA ASN A 496 -16.13 -8.88 -23.30
C ASN A 496 -16.30 -10.21 -22.54
N LYS A 497 -15.17 -10.76 -22.06
CA LYS A 497 -15.12 -11.51 -20.80
C LYS A 497 -14.50 -10.66 -19.69
N THR A 498 -15.25 -9.68 -19.19
CA THR A 498 -14.96 -8.97 -17.94
C THR A 498 -16.18 -8.89 -17.00
N LYS A 499 -17.16 -9.77 -17.16
CA LYS A 499 -18.30 -9.92 -16.23
C LYS A 499 -18.70 -11.38 -16.07
N ALA A 500 -17.88 -12.17 -15.37
CA ALA A 500 -18.28 -13.50 -14.87
C ALA A 500 -17.37 -14.01 -13.75
N ILE A 501 -17.05 -13.16 -12.76
CA ILE A 501 -16.58 -13.61 -11.44
C ILE A 501 -17.23 -12.68 -10.41
N ASN A 502 -18.55 -12.76 -10.28
CA ASN A 502 -19.36 -12.20 -9.19
C ASN A 502 -20.78 -12.73 -9.34
N LYS A 503 -20.96 -14.04 -9.17
CA LYS A 503 -22.25 -14.70 -8.90
C LYS A 503 -22.01 -16.17 -8.55
N LYS A 504 -21.43 -16.41 -7.37
CA LYS A 504 -21.55 -17.67 -6.61
C LYS A 504 -21.15 -17.37 -5.16
N ALA A 505 -21.96 -16.56 -4.50
CA ALA A 505 -22.06 -16.44 -3.04
C ALA A 505 -23.45 -15.86 -2.72
N GLY A 506 -24.28 -16.64 -2.03
CA GLY A 506 -25.68 -16.37 -1.68
C GLY A 506 -26.63 -17.15 -2.59
N GLY A 507 -27.47 -18.10 -2.16
CA GLY A 507 -27.87 -18.71 -0.88
C GLY A 507 -28.87 -19.84 -1.27
N PRO A 508 -29.61 -20.51 -0.37
CA PRO A 508 -29.79 -20.29 1.07
C PRO A 508 -28.75 -21.00 1.95
#